data_AF-A0A0R1XAN2-F1
#
_entry.id   AF-A0A0R1XAN2-F1
#
_cell.length_a   1.000
_cell.length_b   1.000
_cell.length_c   1.000
_cell.angle_alpha   90.00
_cell.angle_beta   90.00
_cell.angle_gamma   90.00
#
_symmetry.space_group_name_H-M   'P 1'
#
loop_
_entity.id
_entity.type
_entity.pdbx_description
1 polymer ?
#
loop_
_entity_poly.entity_id
_entity_poly.type
_entity_poly.pdbx_seq_one_letter_code
_entity_poly.pdbx_strand_id
1 'polypeptide(L)'
;METNGNWQADMNVVRRIEFMLDREGFDHHRWQLVGMPDANRYAIRNRPRTLGFDVLVGPTGDLAVHYLVRDGTEHEDAVAASIGEALQLGRVIDPVTQ
;
A
#
# COMPACT_ATOMS: atom_id res chain seq x y z
N MET A 1 -0.03 -6.02 29.39
CA MET A 1 0.65 -4.95 28.64
C MET A 1 1.89 -5.55 28.02
N GLU A 2 1.78 -6.06 26.79
CA GLU A 2 2.94 -6.58 26.05
C GLU A 2 2.77 -6.19 24.58
N THR A 3 3.27 -5.01 24.22
CA THR A 3 3.30 -4.52 22.83
C THR A 3 4.74 -4.22 22.44
N ASN A 4 5.63 -5.20 22.59
CA ASN A 4 7.06 -5.06 22.25
C ASN A 4 7.55 -6.14 21.27
N GLY A 5 6.65 -6.86 20.59
CA GLY A 5 7.00 -7.93 19.64
C GLY A 5 6.96 -7.56 18.16
N ASN A 6 6.28 -6.47 17.75
CA ASN A 6 5.93 -6.28 16.34
C ASN A 6 6.85 -5.33 15.55
N TRP A 7 7.53 -4.40 16.20
CA TRP A 7 8.27 -3.33 15.50
C TRP A 7 9.38 -3.82 14.56
N GLN A 8 10.05 -4.92 14.88
CA GLN A 8 11.10 -5.49 13.99
C GLN A 8 10.52 -6.22 12.78
N ALA A 9 9.38 -6.91 12.95
CA ALA A 9 8.65 -7.52 11.83
C ALA A 9 8.10 -6.44 10.90
N ASP A 10 7.53 -5.38 11.49
CA ASP A 10 7.05 -4.20 10.77
C ASP A 10 8.19 -3.47 10.04
N MET A 11 9.38 -3.32 10.63
CA MET A 11 10.53 -2.73 9.95
C MET A 11 11.02 -3.55 8.75
N ASN A 12 11.00 -4.88 8.84
CA ASN A 12 11.36 -5.75 7.73
C ASN A 12 10.33 -5.65 6.58
N VAL A 13 9.04 -5.57 6.92
CA VAL A 13 7.99 -5.36 5.91
C VAL A 13 8.14 -3.98 5.25
N VAL A 14 8.35 -2.92 6.02
CA VAL A 14 8.54 -1.56 5.49
C VAL A 14 9.70 -1.52 4.50
N ARG A 15 10.87 -2.08 4.84
CA ARG A 15 12.01 -2.13 3.91
C ARG A 15 11.72 -2.91 2.63
N ARG A 16 10.94 -3.98 2.72
CA ARG A 16 10.55 -4.77 1.54
C ARG A 16 9.56 -4.01 0.66
N ILE A 17 8.68 -3.21 1.26
CA ILE A 17 7.78 -2.31 0.53
C ILE A 17 8.59 -1.19 -0.15
N GLU A 18 9.55 -0.57 0.53
CA GLU A 18 10.47 0.42 -0.06
C GLU A 18 11.26 -0.18 -1.24
N PHE A 19 11.77 -1.40 -1.08
CA PHE A 19 12.45 -2.10 -2.17
C PHE A 19 11.52 -2.42 -3.35
N MET A 20 10.28 -2.83 -3.09
CA MET A 20 9.28 -3.08 -4.13
C MET A 20 8.95 -1.80 -4.91
N LEU A 21 8.75 -0.69 -4.18
CA LEU A 21 8.54 0.65 -4.72
C LEU A 21 9.69 1.04 -5.67
N ASP A 22 10.94 0.99 -5.22
CA ASP A 22 12.10 1.34 -6.03
C ASP A 22 12.27 0.42 -7.24
N ARG A 23 12.04 -0.89 -7.07
CA ARG A 23 12.13 -1.89 -8.15
C ARG A 23 11.14 -1.62 -9.27
N GLU A 24 9.95 -1.12 -8.96
CA GLU A 24 8.91 -0.78 -9.93
C GLU A 24 8.99 0.68 -10.42
N GLY A 25 10.00 1.44 -10.01
CA GLY A 25 10.22 2.82 -10.45
C GLY A 25 9.39 3.87 -9.68
N PHE A 26 8.80 3.48 -8.55
CA PHE A 26 8.09 4.37 -7.64
C PHE A 26 9.03 4.81 -6.52
N ASP A 27 9.69 5.96 -6.67
CA ASP A 27 10.62 6.51 -5.67
C ASP A 27 10.03 6.49 -4.25
N HIS A 28 10.63 5.72 -3.34
CA HIS A 28 10.16 5.57 -1.95
C HIS A 28 10.29 6.85 -1.12
N HIS A 29 11.08 7.83 -1.54
CA HIS A 29 11.08 9.16 -0.93
C HIS A 29 9.81 9.94 -1.28
N ARG A 30 9.21 9.64 -2.43
CA ARG A 30 7.99 10.25 -2.94
C ARG A 30 6.73 9.46 -2.56
N TRP A 31 6.79 8.13 -2.59
CA TRP A 31 5.73 7.21 -2.19
C TRP A 31 6.01 6.67 -0.80
N GLN A 32 5.31 7.21 0.19
CA GLN A 32 5.58 6.95 1.60
C GLN A 32 4.47 6.13 2.22
N LEU A 33 4.85 5.26 3.16
CA LEU A 33 3.89 4.65 4.07
C LEU A 33 3.26 5.73 4.95
N VAL A 34 1.93 5.77 5.00
CA VAL A 34 1.18 6.75 5.80
C VAL A 34 0.43 6.12 6.96
N GLY A 35 0.31 4.79 7.00
CA GLY A 35 -0.34 4.07 8.08
C GLY A 35 -0.56 2.60 7.78
N MET A 36 -1.10 1.90 8.78
CA MET A 36 -1.48 0.50 8.71
C MET A 36 -2.96 0.39 9.08
N PRO A 37 -3.88 0.47 8.11
CA PRO A 37 -5.32 0.37 8.39
C PRO A 37 -5.70 -0.97 9.04
N ASP A 38 -4.99 -2.05 8.73
CA ASP A 38 -5.17 -3.37 9.33
C ASP A 38 -3.80 -4.00 9.64
N ALA A 39 -3.80 -5.07 10.46
CA ALA A 39 -2.58 -5.75 10.89
C ALA A 39 -1.66 -6.21 9.74
N ASN A 40 -2.23 -6.46 8.56
CA ASN A 40 -1.51 -6.93 7.38
C ASN A 40 -1.65 -5.98 6.18
N ARG A 41 -2.16 -4.76 6.36
CA ARG A 41 -2.42 -3.81 5.27
C ARG A 41 -1.66 -2.52 5.51
N TYR A 42 -0.88 -2.10 4.52
CA TYR A 42 0.04 -0.97 4.58
C TYR A 42 -0.38 0.07 3.54
N ALA A 43 -0.80 1.26 3.99
CA ALA A 43 -1.27 2.32 3.10
C ALA A 43 -0.11 3.16 2.58
N ILE A 44 0.05 3.23 1.25
CA ILE A 44 1.14 3.94 0.56
C ILE A 44 0.58 5.13 -0.21
N ARG A 45 1.18 6.32 -0.08
CA ARG A 45 0.72 7.55 -0.74
C ARG A 45 1.87 8.35 -1.36
N ASN A 46 1.63 8.97 -2.51
CA ASN A 46 2.56 9.87 -3.20
C ASN A 46 2.64 11.24 -2.48
N ARG A 47 3.66 12.06 -2.76
CA ARG A 47 3.65 13.51 -2.49
C ARG A 47 3.48 14.32 -3.80
N PRO A 48 2.55 15.29 -3.85
CA PRO A 48 1.52 15.59 -2.86
C PRO A 48 0.55 14.41 -2.70
N ARG A 49 -0.09 14.27 -1.53
CA ARG A 49 -0.88 13.09 -1.06
C ARG A 49 -2.18 12.85 -1.82
N THR A 50 -2.15 12.99 -3.14
CA THR A 50 -3.29 12.85 -4.05
C THR A 50 -3.41 11.47 -4.68
N LEU A 51 -2.37 10.65 -4.57
CA LEU A 51 -2.35 9.31 -5.15
C LEU A 51 -1.93 8.28 -4.11
N GLY A 52 -2.54 7.08 -4.16
CA GLY A 52 -2.38 6.05 -3.15
C GLY A 52 -2.86 4.65 -3.54
N PHE A 53 -2.18 3.65 -2.99
CA PHE A 53 -2.56 2.24 -3.05
C PHE A 53 -2.22 1.57 -1.71
N ASP A 54 -2.68 0.34 -1.51
CA ASP A 54 -2.41 -0.40 -0.28
C ASP A 54 -1.62 -1.68 -0.62
N VAL A 55 -0.74 -2.11 0.29
CA VAL A 55 0.02 -3.35 0.16
C VAL A 55 -0.42 -4.30 1.25
N LEU A 56 -0.82 -5.52 0.88
CA LEU A 56 -1.14 -6.57 1.83
C LEU A 56 0.04 -7.53 2.01
N VAL A 57 0.25 -7.92 3.26
CA VAL A 57 1.21 -8.95 3.63
C VAL A 57 0.46 -10.26 3.81
N GLY A 58 0.75 -11.23 2.95
CA GLY A 58 0.22 -12.58 3.05
C GLY A 58 0.71 -13.31 4.30
N PRO A 59 0.03 -14.40 4.72
CA PRO A 59 0.41 -15.18 5.90
C PRO A 59 1.82 -15.81 5.81
N THR A 60 2.33 -15.99 4.59
CA THR A 60 3.68 -16.46 4.27
C THR A 60 4.71 -15.32 4.24
N GLY A 61 4.28 -14.08 4.46
CA GLY A 61 5.10 -12.89 4.36
C GLY A 61 5.25 -12.36 2.94
N ASP A 62 4.58 -12.90 1.93
CA ASP A 62 4.59 -12.36 0.57
C ASP A 62 3.88 -11.00 0.51
N LEU A 63 4.37 -10.10 -0.35
CA LEU A 63 3.75 -8.79 -0.56
C LEU A 63 2.85 -8.87 -1.80
N ALA A 64 1.58 -8.47 -1.63
CA ALA A 64 0.63 -8.32 -2.72
C ALA A 64 0.22 -6.85 -2.81
N VAL A 65 0.25 -6.28 -4.02
CA VAL A 65 -0.25 -4.93 -4.26
C VAL A 65 -1.76 -5.03 -4.41
N HIS A 66 -2.50 -4.36 -3.52
CA HIS A 66 -3.94 -4.25 -3.63
C HIS A 66 -4.34 -2.84 -4.03
N TYR A 67 -5.40 -2.77 -4.83
CA TYR A 67 -6.02 -1.53 -5.19
C TYR A 67 -7.51 -1.61 -4.89
N LEU A 68 -8.04 -0.47 -4.46
CA LEU A 68 -9.47 -0.31 -4.27
C LEU A 68 -10.08 0.09 -5.62
N VAL A 69 -10.91 -0.78 -6.18
CA VAL A 69 -11.81 -0.39 -7.27
C VAL A 69 -12.96 0.39 -6.63
N ARG A 70 -13.03 1.70 -6.85
CA ARG A 70 -14.22 2.49 -6.48
C ARG A 70 -15.15 2.61 -7.67
N ASP A 71 -15.94 1.57 -7.91
CA ASP A 71 -17.09 1.65 -8.82
C ASP A 71 -18.36 1.89 -8.00
N GLY A 72 -18.64 3.17 -7.70
CA GLY A 72 -19.93 3.68 -7.24
C GLY A 72 -20.49 3.21 -5.89
N THR A 73 -20.21 1.99 -5.44
CA THR A 73 -20.95 1.34 -4.35
C THR A 73 -20.21 0.23 -3.61
N GLU A 74 -19.12 -0.37 -4.12
CA GLU A 74 -18.43 -1.43 -3.37
C GLU A 74 -16.90 -1.31 -3.47
N HIS A 75 -16.24 -1.44 -2.31
CA HIS A 75 -14.79 -1.49 -2.15
C HIS A 75 -14.35 -2.95 -2.38
N GLU A 76 -14.19 -3.38 -3.62
CA GLU A 76 -13.63 -4.71 -3.87
C GLU A 76 -12.09 -4.61 -3.80
N ASP A 77 -11.49 -5.28 -2.81
CA ASP A 77 -10.03 -5.42 -2.68
C ASP A 77 -9.53 -6.36 -3.78
N ALA A 78 -9.11 -5.78 -4.90
CA ALA A 78 -8.51 -6.53 -6.00
C ALA A 78 -6.97 -6.53 -5.89
N VAL A 79 -6.36 -7.62 -6.35
CA VAL A 79 -4.90 -7.77 -6.43
C VAL A 79 -4.44 -7.33 -7.83
N ALA A 80 -3.40 -6.50 -7.89
CA ALA A 80 -2.70 -6.20 -9.13
C ALA A 80 -1.38 -6.98 -9.22
N ALA A 81 -0.93 -7.25 -10.44
CA ALA A 81 0.39 -7.81 -10.72
C ALA A 81 1.52 -6.78 -10.53
N SER A 82 1.20 -5.48 -10.50
CA SER A 82 2.16 -4.38 -10.32
C SER A 82 1.53 -3.15 -9.68
N ILE A 83 2.35 -2.27 -9.12
CA ILE A 83 1.91 -0.94 -8.64
C ILE A 83 1.37 -0.11 -9.81
N GLY A 84 1.99 -0.19 -10.99
CA GLY A 84 1.53 0.52 -12.18
C GLY A 84 0.12 0.11 -12.60
N GLU A 85 -0.16 -1.19 -12.60
CA GLU A 85 -1.49 -1.73 -12.88
C GLU A 85 -2.49 -1.36 -11.77
N ALA A 86 -2.11 -1.44 -10.50
CA ALA A 86 -2.94 -1.00 -9.38
C ALA A 86 -3.38 0.47 -9.51
N LEU A 87 -2.49 1.35 -9.98
CA LEU A 87 -2.82 2.76 -10.22
C LEU A 87 -3.65 3.00 -11.49
N GLN A 88 -3.62 2.09 -12.45
CA GLN A 88 -4.44 2.16 -13.66
C GLN A 88 -5.85 1.62 -13.41
N LEU A 89 -5.97 0.50 -12.69
CA LEU A 89 -7.21 -0.20 -12.41
C LEU A 89 -7.94 0.37 -11.19
N GLY A 90 -7.19 0.79 -10.17
CA GLY A 90 -7.71 1.50 -9.03
C GLY A 90 -7.99 2.94 -9.40
N ARG A 91 -9.20 3.43 -9.11
CA ARG A 91 -9.44 4.88 -9.02
C ARG A 91 -8.67 5.38 -7.82
N VAL A 92 -7.40 5.70 -8.05
CA VAL A 92 -6.49 6.25 -7.06
C VAL A 92 -7.17 7.45 -6.42
N ILE A 93 -7.46 7.36 -5.13
CA ILE A 93 -8.24 8.37 -4.42
C ILE A 93 -7.40 9.64 -4.34
N ASP A 94 -7.81 10.65 -5.10
CA ASP A 94 -7.49 12.04 -4.81
C ASP A 94 -8.33 12.48 -3.60
N PRO A 95 -7.71 12.73 -2.42
CA PRO A 95 -8.44 13.15 -1.23
C PRO A 95 -8.76 14.64 -1.23
N VAL A 96 -8.54 15.39 -2.32
CA VAL A 96 -8.93 16.81 -2.44
C VAL A 96 -10.38 16.95 -2.93
N THR A 97 -11.00 15.88 -3.43
CA THR A 97 -12.44 15.86 -3.79
C THR A 97 -13.22 14.84 -2.97
N GLN A 98 -13.37 15.11 -1.68
CA GLN A 98 -14.48 14.63 -0.83
C GLN A 98 -15.01 15.81 -0.03
#